data_AF-A0A497LC51-F1
#
_entry.id   AF-A0A497LC51-F1
#
_cell.length_a   1.000
_cell.length_b   1.000
_cell.length_c   1.000
_cell.angle_alpha   90.00
_cell.angle_beta   90.00
_cell.angle_gamma   90.00
#
_symmetry.space_group_name_H-M   'P 1'
#
loop_
_entity.id
_entity.type
_entity.pdbx_description
1 polymer ?
#
loop_
_entity_poly.entity_id
_entity_poly.type
_entity_poly.pdbx_seq_one_letter_code
_entity_poly.pdbx_strand_id
1 'polypeptide(L)'
;MIDSRQKDDYDDADVKLVVVSPKVLNKEEYNRIFSKVVVSQRKIGFKMYGELINGQRILDEPEYPGTEFKEIVFSLINQARLKGGFLRSWAEFKPPESPKVDEVPERLFSNIFPVKELPRIIFSSPTQMRTEPEVFKSINNNVEVPPFILKRKRLYTFHDITSPDSPFLPIISKNNIHEEKVDEWIENKDTRNDLIRLLNLSLRVFLLERHYIK
;
A
#
# COMPACT_ATOMS: atom_id res chain seq x y z
N MET A 1 -24.69 -10.97 -17.17
CA MET A 1 -23.74 -12.08 -17.36
C MET A 1 -22.38 -11.53 -17.00
N ILE A 2 -21.96 -11.72 -15.74
CA ILE A 2 -20.72 -11.13 -15.21
C ILE A 2 -19.67 -12.23 -15.30
N ASP A 3 -18.63 -11.94 -16.08
CA ASP A 3 -17.46 -12.77 -16.27
C ASP A 3 -16.78 -13.01 -14.91
N SER A 4 -16.73 -14.28 -14.53
CA SER A 4 -16.25 -14.72 -13.24
C SER A 4 -14.74 -14.95 -13.31
N ARG A 5 -14.01 -14.03 -12.68
CA ARG A 5 -12.70 -14.23 -12.03
C ARG A 5 -11.67 -14.93 -12.93
N GLN A 6 -10.89 -14.11 -13.60
CA GLN A 6 -9.49 -14.41 -13.90
C GLN A 6 -8.81 -14.80 -12.57
N LYS A 7 -8.69 -16.11 -12.34
CA LYS A 7 -8.02 -16.68 -11.17
C LYS A 7 -6.54 -16.71 -11.52
N ASP A 8 -5.77 -15.86 -10.84
CA ASP A 8 -4.33 -15.73 -11.10
C ASP A 8 -3.62 -17.09 -10.98
N ASP A 9 -3.05 -17.56 -12.08
CA ASP A 9 -2.30 -18.84 -12.23
C ASP A 9 -1.06 -18.95 -11.31
N TYR A 10 -0.70 -17.87 -10.60
CA TYR A 10 0.47 -17.84 -9.70
C TYR A 10 0.30 -18.64 -8.41
N ASP A 11 -0.92 -19.06 -8.06
CA ASP A 11 -1.22 -19.66 -6.75
C ASP A 11 -1.02 -21.19 -6.68
N ASP A 12 -0.78 -21.86 -7.82
CA ASP A 12 -0.67 -23.32 -7.94
C ASP A 12 0.78 -23.87 -7.94
N ALA A 13 1.77 -23.08 -7.51
CA ALA A 13 3.17 -23.53 -7.44
C ALA A 13 3.42 -24.57 -6.32
N ASP A 14 4.13 -25.65 -6.65
CA ASP A 14 4.57 -26.69 -5.69
C ASP A 14 5.62 -26.16 -4.68
N VAL A 15 6.40 -25.13 -5.07
CA VAL A 15 7.38 -24.49 -4.18
C VAL A 15 7.00 -23.02 -4.01
N LYS A 16 6.81 -22.58 -2.76
CA LYS A 16 6.50 -21.19 -2.40
C LYS A 16 7.59 -20.64 -1.48
N LEU A 17 8.36 -19.67 -1.97
CA LEU A 17 9.34 -18.92 -1.18
C LEU A 17 8.69 -17.68 -0.62
N VAL A 18 8.78 -17.46 0.70
CA VAL A 18 8.17 -16.29 1.33
C VAL A 18 9.27 -15.41 1.90
N VAL A 19 9.52 -14.27 1.25
CA VAL A 19 10.53 -13.30 1.68
C VAL A 19 9.94 -12.39 2.75
N VAL A 20 10.60 -12.31 3.89
CA VAL A 20 10.12 -11.58 5.07
C VAL A 20 11.21 -10.72 5.69
N SER A 21 10.78 -9.68 6.40
CA SER A 21 11.72 -8.85 7.18
C SER A 21 12.25 -9.60 8.41
N PRO A 22 13.44 -9.24 8.94
CA PRO A 22 13.98 -9.83 10.17
C PRO A 22 13.02 -9.73 11.36
N LYS A 23 12.22 -8.66 11.43
CA LYS A 23 11.22 -8.45 12.49
C LYS A 23 10.11 -9.51 12.50
N VAL A 24 9.84 -10.13 11.35
CA VAL A 24 8.85 -11.20 11.19
C VAL A 24 9.49 -12.56 11.46
N LEU A 25 10.72 -12.78 10.99
CA LEU A 25 11.48 -14.03 11.24
C LEU A 25 11.73 -14.29 12.72
N ASN A 26 12.06 -13.24 13.49
CA ASN A 26 12.40 -13.36 14.91
C ASN A 26 11.19 -13.63 15.82
N LYS A 27 9.98 -13.69 15.26
CA LYS A 27 8.75 -13.93 16.00
C LYS A 27 8.29 -15.37 15.78
N GLU A 28 8.47 -16.21 16.79
CA GLU A 28 8.08 -17.64 16.77
C GLU A 28 6.62 -17.88 16.38
N GLU A 29 5.73 -16.95 16.73
CA GLU A 29 4.30 -17.00 16.38
C GLU A 29 4.09 -17.11 14.85
N TYR A 30 4.80 -16.30 14.06
CA TYR A 30 4.63 -16.29 12.59
C TYR A 30 5.23 -17.53 11.94
N ASN A 31 6.38 -18.01 12.43
CA ASN A 31 6.97 -19.29 11.99
C ASN A 31 6.00 -20.46 12.24
N ARG A 32 5.34 -20.46 13.40
CA ARG A 32 4.36 -21.49 13.78
C ARG A 32 3.09 -21.41 12.93
N ILE A 33 2.58 -20.21 12.65
CA ILE A 33 1.40 -20.02 11.79
C ILE A 33 1.72 -20.47 10.36
N PHE A 34 2.87 -20.05 9.81
CA PHE A 34 3.30 -20.45 8.47
C PHE A 34 3.43 -21.98 8.36
N SER A 35 4.05 -22.62 9.35
CA SER A 35 4.15 -24.08 9.41
C SER A 35 2.77 -24.76 9.42
N LYS A 36 1.79 -24.21 10.18
CA LYS A 36 0.41 -24.73 10.18
C LYS A 36 -0.27 -24.58 8.82
N VAL A 37 -0.05 -23.46 8.12
CA VAL A 37 -0.59 -23.22 6.78
C VAL A 37 -0.01 -24.23 5.79
N VAL A 38 1.31 -24.42 5.78
CA VAL A 38 1.99 -25.41 4.93
C VAL A 38 1.42 -26.82 5.16
N VAL A 39 1.23 -27.22 6.43
CA VAL A 39 0.63 -28.53 6.77
C VAL A 39 -0.84 -28.62 6.33
N SER A 40 -1.62 -27.56 6.53
CA SER A 40 -3.04 -27.51 6.15
C SER A 40 -3.22 -27.64 4.63
N GLN A 41 -2.43 -26.88 3.86
CA GLN A 41 -2.43 -26.91 2.40
C GLN A 41 -2.04 -28.30 1.86
N ARG A 42 -1.06 -28.97 2.48
CA ARG A 42 -0.71 -30.37 2.15
C ARG A 42 -1.85 -31.35 2.40
N LYS A 43 -2.65 -31.15 3.45
CA LYS A 43 -3.78 -32.05 3.78
C LYS A 43 -4.93 -31.94 2.78
N ILE A 44 -5.10 -30.79 2.12
CA ILE A 44 -6.13 -30.56 1.10
C ILE A 44 -5.64 -30.83 -0.33
N GLY A 45 -4.47 -31.47 -0.48
CA GLY A 45 -3.95 -31.94 -1.77
C GLY A 45 -3.01 -30.97 -2.48
N PHE A 46 -2.82 -29.74 -1.98
CA PHE A 46 -1.84 -28.80 -2.51
C PHE A 46 -0.43 -29.15 -2.01
N LYS A 47 0.51 -29.40 -2.94
CA LYS A 47 1.89 -29.76 -2.60
C LYS A 47 2.72 -28.52 -2.28
N MET A 48 2.42 -27.82 -1.19
CA MET A 48 3.17 -26.63 -0.79
C MET A 48 4.46 -27.01 -0.02
N TYR A 49 5.62 -26.68 -0.60
CA TYR A 49 6.91 -26.67 0.09
C TYR A 49 7.40 -25.23 0.16
N GLY A 50 7.66 -24.72 1.36
CA GLY A 50 8.03 -23.33 1.52
C GLY A 50 8.77 -23.04 2.80
N GLU A 51 9.58 -21.99 2.73
CA GLU A 51 10.44 -21.52 3.80
C GLU A 51 10.38 -19.99 3.87
N LEU A 52 10.54 -19.45 5.08
CA LEU A 52 10.61 -18.01 5.29
C LEU A 52 12.06 -17.55 5.10
N ILE A 53 12.27 -16.66 4.14
CA ILE A 53 13.60 -16.18 3.75
C ILE A 53 13.81 -14.76 4.27
N ASN A 54 15.00 -14.49 4.79
CA ASN A 54 15.36 -13.15 5.25
C ASN A 54 15.62 -12.21 4.07
N GLY A 55 14.67 -11.35 3.78
CA GLY A 55 14.77 -10.39 2.69
C GLY A 55 15.91 -9.37 2.86
N GLN A 56 16.30 -9.08 4.11
CA GLN A 56 17.40 -8.15 4.35
C GLN A 56 18.74 -8.75 3.91
N ARG A 57 18.95 -10.06 4.11
CA ARG A 57 20.18 -10.74 3.71
C ARG A 57 20.31 -10.83 2.19
N ILE A 58 19.21 -10.95 1.47
CA ILE A 58 19.21 -10.92 -0.01
C ILE A 58 19.74 -9.58 -0.54
N LEU A 59 19.44 -8.48 0.15
CA LEU A 59 19.81 -7.12 -0.28
C LEU A 59 21.20 -6.71 0.20
N ASP A 60 21.55 -7.10 1.42
CA ASP A 60 22.75 -6.60 2.10
C ASP A 60 23.96 -7.53 1.96
N GLU A 61 23.75 -8.83 1.68
CA GLU A 61 24.81 -9.83 1.57
C GLU A 61 24.89 -10.35 0.11
N PRO A 62 25.80 -9.83 -0.74
CA PRO A 62 25.89 -10.20 -2.15
C PRO A 62 26.16 -11.70 -2.40
N GLU A 63 26.76 -12.38 -1.42
CA GLU A 63 27.13 -13.80 -1.49
C GLU A 63 25.99 -14.74 -1.05
N TYR A 64 25.00 -14.22 -0.32
CA TYR A 64 23.89 -15.00 0.24
C TYR A 64 23.01 -15.67 -0.83
N PRO A 65 22.64 -15.01 -1.95
CA PRO A 65 21.91 -15.66 -3.03
C PRO A 65 22.64 -16.86 -3.66
N GLY A 66 23.98 -16.81 -3.70
CA GLY A 66 24.81 -17.83 -4.34
C GLY A 66 25.12 -19.05 -3.45
N THR A 67 24.89 -18.93 -2.15
CA THR A 67 25.28 -19.92 -1.14
C THR A 67 24.04 -20.49 -0.44
N GLU A 68 23.71 -20.00 0.74
CA GLU A 68 22.66 -20.52 1.62
C GLU A 68 21.26 -20.46 0.97
N PHE A 69 20.92 -19.35 0.31
CA PHE A 69 19.64 -19.22 -0.38
C PHE A 69 19.47 -20.30 -1.46
N LYS A 70 20.52 -20.53 -2.24
CA LYS A 70 20.55 -21.55 -3.29
C LYS A 70 20.33 -22.94 -2.70
N GLU A 71 20.99 -23.27 -1.59
CA GLU A 71 20.82 -24.55 -0.89
C GLU A 71 19.38 -24.77 -0.40
N ILE A 72 18.75 -23.73 0.17
CA ILE A 72 17.35 -23.76 0.60
C ILE A 72 16.41 -24.04 -0.58
N VAL A 73 16.57 -23.32 -1.69
CA VAL A 73 15.75 -23.52 -2.90
C VAL A 73 15.91 -24.94 -3.43
N PHE A 74 17.14 -25.46 -3.54
CA PHE A 74 17.38 -26.82 -4.03
C PHE A 74 16.81 -27.89 -3.09
N SER A 75 16.88 -27.68 -1.77
CA SER A 75 16.27 -28.58 -0.78
C SER A 75 14.76 -28.66 -0.97
N LEU A 76 14.08 -27.52 -1.09
CA LEU A 76 12.63 -27.47 -1.31
C LEU A 76 12.20 -28.13 -2.62
N ILE A 77 12.96 -27.91 -3.70
CA ILE A 77 12.73 -28.56 -5.00
C ILE A 77 12.89 -30.08 -4.89
N ASN A 78 13.93 -30.56 -4.21
CA ASN A 78 14.14 -32.00 -4.02
C ASN A 78 13.03 -32.65 -3.18
N GLN A 79 12.53 -31.95 -2.16
CA GLN A 79 11.37 -32.40 -1.39
C GLN A 79 10.11 -32.51 -2.25
N ALA A 80 9.88 -31.56 -3.16
CA ALA A 80 8.79 -31.61 -4.13
C ALA A 80 8.94 -32.80 -5.11
N ARG A 81 10.17 -33.08 -5.58
CA ARG A 81 10.49 -34.18 -6.50
C ARG A 81 10.25 -35.58 -5.90
N LEU A 82 10.68 -35.82 -4.66
CA LEU A 82 10.65 -37.15 -4.04
C LEU A 82 9.22 -37.68 -3.71
N LYS A 83 8.20 -36.81 -3.70
CA LYS A 83 6.82 -37.18 -3.31
C LYS A 83 5.81 -37.19 -4.48
N GLY A 84 6.28 -37.44 -5.70
CA GLY A 84 5.44 -37.92 -6.81
C GLY A 84 4.45 -36.90 -7.39
N GLY A 85 4.91 -35.70 -7.72
CA GLY A 85 4.21 -34.82 -8.68
C GLY A 85 4.63 -35.16 -10.10
N PHE A 86 3.66 -35.42 -10.97
CA PHE A 86 3.88 -35.72 -12.38
C PHE A 86 4.49 -34.51 -13.08
N LEU A 87 5.82 -34.37 -13.05
CA LEU A 87 6.53 -33.44 -13.91
C LEU A 87 6.51 -34.05 -15.32
N ARG A 88 5.74 -33.44 -16.23
CA ARG A 88 5.95 -33.64 -17.67
C ARG A 88 7.45 -33.46 -17.94
N SER A 89 8.12 -34.55 -18.32
CA SER A 89 9.45 -34.63 -18.94
C SER A 89 10.37 -33.42 -18.69
N TRP A 90 11.14 -33.46 -17.60
CA TRP A 90 12.27 -32.55 -17.33
C TRP A 90 13.63 -33.19 -17.66
N ALA A 91 13.64 -34.20 -18.52
CA ALA A 91 14.90 -34.64 -19.12
C ALA A 91 15.36 -33.50 -20.04
N GLU A 92 16.48 -32.86 -19.65
CA GLU A 92 17.13 -31.70 -20.31
C GLU A 92 16.63 -30.29 -19.97
N PHE A 93 16.33 -29.99 -18.70
CA PHE A 93 16.40 -28.58 -18.30
C PHE A 93 17.85 -28.13 -18.19
N LYS A 94 18.37 -27.61 -19.31
CA LYS A 94 19.35 -26.53 -19.21
C LYS A 94 18.58 -25.32 -18.68
N PRO A 95 19.03 -24.67 -17.58
CA PRO A 95 18.51 -23.35 -17.28
C PRO A 95 18.64 -22.53 -18.56
N PRO A 96 17.57 -21.85 -19.01
CA PRO A 96 17.70 -20.96 -20.16
C PRO A 96 18.90 -20.06 -19.88
N GLU A 97 19.76 -19.87 -20.89
CA GLU A 97 20.83 -18.90 -20.78
C GLU A 97 20.22 -17.63 -20.18
N SER A 98 20.85 -17.11 -19.11
CA SER A 98 20.34 -15.94 -18.40
C SER A 98 19.91 -14.95 -19.47
N PRO A 99 18.62 -14.56 -19.54
CA PRO A 99 18.18 -13.65 -20.58
C PRO A 99 19.12 -12.47 -20.49
N LYS A 100 19.89 -12.25 -21.56
CA LYS A 100 20.63 -10.99 -21.67
C LYS A 100 19.54 -9.95 -21.50
N VAL A 101 19.70 -9.10 -20.48
CA VAL A 101 18.79 -7.99 -20.28
C VAL A 101 18.87 -7.21 -21.57
N ASP A 102 17.83 -7.31 -22.40
CA ASP A 102 17.68 -6.39 -23.49
C ASP A 102 17.47 -5.04 -22.80
N GLU A 103 18.41 -4.12 -23.01
CA GLU A 103 18.23 -2.71 -22.65
C GLU A 103 17.18 -2.13 -23.61
N VAL A 104 15.93 -2.59 -23.46
CA VAL A 104 14.80 -2.03 -24.17
C VAL A 104 14.44 -0.74 -23.43
N PRO A 105 14.54 0.43 -24.07
CA PRO A 105 14.02 1.65 -23.49
C PRO A 105 12.51 1.52 -23.37
N GLU A 106 12.04 1.13 -22.20
CA GLU A 106 10.63 1.10 -21.87
C GLU A 106 10.15 2.54 -21.63
N ARG A 107 9.08 2.93 -22.32
CA ARG A 107 8.46 4.23 -22.09
C ARG A 107 7.53 4.13 -20.88
N LEU A 108 8.07 4.44 -19.70
CA LEU A 108 7.28 4.56 -18.48
C LEU A 108 6.31 5.75 -18.60
N PHE A 109 5.02 5.47 -18.69
CA PHE A 109 3.99 6.48 -18.50
C PHE A 109 3.82 6.70 -17.00
N SER A 110 4.50 7.71 -16.50
CA SER A 110 4.30 8.19 -15.14
C SER A 110 3.04 9.06 -15.12
N ASN A 111 1.95 8.57 -14.51
CA ASN A 111 0.77 9.39 -14.18
C ASN A 111 1.06 10.37 -13.02
N ILE A 112 2.33 10.74 -12.80
CA ILE A 112 2.72 11.71 -11.79
C ILE A 112 2.41 13.09 -12.35
N PHE A 113 1.35 13.69 -11.84
CA PHE A 113 1.12 15.11 -12.04
C PHE A 113 2.29 15.88 -11.42
N PRO A 114 2.95 16.79 -12.16
CA PRO A 114 3.98 17.62 -11.58
C PRO A 114 3.35 18.50 -10.50
N VAL A 115 3.82 18.35 -9.26
CA VAL A 115 3.42 19.24 -8.16
C VAL A 115 4.15 20.56 -8.39
N LYS A 116 3.41 21.56 -8.88
CA LYS A 116 3.98 22.90 -9.15
C LYS A 116 4.27 23.64 -7.86
N GLU A 117 3.29 23.61 -6.94
CA GLU A 117 3.34 24.33 -5.67
C GLU A 117 2.58 23.54 -4.61
N LEU A 118 3.01 23.67 -3.36
CA LEU A 118 2.26 23.18 -2.21
C LEU A 118 1.32 24.28 -1.70
N PRO A 119 0.20 23.91 -1.05
CA PRO A 119 -0.58 24.85 -0.27
C PRO A 119 0.32 25.55 0.76
N ARG A 120 0.09 26.84 1.02
CA ARG A 120 0.90 27.61 1.97
C ARG A 120 0.31 27.63 3.37
N ILE A 121 -1.02 27.61 3.46
CA ILE A 121 -1.78 27.78 4.70
C ILE A 121 -2.76 26.62 4.88
N ILE A 122 -2.86 26.15 6.11
CA ILE A 122 -3.91 25.26 6.60
C ILE A 122 -4.80 26.08 7.51
N PHE A 123 -6.09 26.11 7.21
CA PHE A 123 -7.07 26.71 8.09
C PHE A 123 -7.58 25.66 9.07
N SER A 124 -7.67 26.03 10.35
CA SER A 124 -8.23 25.18 11.38
C SER A 124 -9.23 25.90 12.27
N SER A 125 -10.28 25.19 12.68
CA SER A 125 -11.26 25.73 13.64
C SER A 125 -11.82 24.62 14.53
N PRO A 126 -12.18 24.91 15.81
CA PRO A 126 -12.94 23.99 16.64
C PRO A 126 -14.25 23.59 15.96
N THR A 127 -14.63 22.32 16.14
CA THR A 127 -15.90 21.76 15.70
C THR A 127 -16.41 20.73 16.70
N GLN A 128 -17.73 20.59 16.78
CA GLN A 128 -18.39 19.54 17.56
C GLN A 128 -18.41 18.20 16.82
N MET A 129 -18.21 18.20 15.50
CA MET A 129 -18.29 17.02 14.65
C MET A 129 -17.19 16.01 14.98
N ARG A 130 -17.57 14.73 15.03
CA ARG A 130 -16.68 13.62 15.38
C ARG A 130 -16.34 12.75 14.18
N THR A 131 -17.23 12.69 13.20
CA THR A 131 -17.10 11.81 12.06
C THR A 131 -17.35 12.56 10.75
N GLU A 132 -16.74 12.10 9.65
CA GLU A 132 -16.96 12.68 8.33
C GLU A 132 -18.45 12.63 7.91
N PRO A 133 -19.20 11.53 8.13
CA PRO A 133 -20.64 11.50 7.83
C PRO A 133 -21.47 12.53 8.59
N GLU A 134 -21.10 12.90 9.83
CA GLU A 134 -21.79 13.97 10.57
C GLU A 134 -21.58 15.33 9.90
N VAL A 135 -20.37 15.58 9.39
CA VAL A 135 -20.05 16.80 8.63
C VAL A 135 -20.91 16.86 7.37
N PHE A 136 -20.92 15.80 6.57
CA PHE A 136 -21.71 15.76 5.33
C PHE A 136 -23.22 15.87 5.56
N LYS A 137 -23.74 15.36 6.68
CA LYS A 137 -25.17 15.54 7.04
C LYS A 137 -25.50 16.95 7.50
N SER A 138 -24.53 17.63 8.11
CA SER A 138 -24.71 18.96 8.70
C SER A 138 -24.49 20.07 7.67
N ILE A 139 -23.74 19.79 6.61
CA ILE A 139 -23.58 20.64 5.43
C ILE A 139 -24.70 20.31 4.44
N ASN A 140 -25.20 21.31 3.71
CA ASN A 140 -26.26 21.11 2.73
C ASN A 140 -25.81 20.14 1.61
N ASN A 141 -26.63 19.13 1.29
CA ASN A 141 -26.33 18.08 0.31
C ASN A 141 -26.05 18.58 -1.13
N ASN A 142 -26.40 19.84 -1.43
CA ASN A 142 -26.20 20.44 -2.75
C ASN A 142 -24.88 21.24 -2.89
N VAL A 143 -24.02 21.22 -1.87
CA VAL A 143 -22.75 21.95 -1.89
C VAL A 143 -21.59 20.97 -1.88
N GLU A 144 -20.65 21.16 -2.80
CA GLU A 144 -19.41 20.40 -2.83
C GLU A 144 -18.58 20.74 -1.59
N VAL A 145 -18.26 19.72 -0.81
CA VAL A 145 -17.53 19.90 0.46
C VAL A 145 -16.04 19.77 0.16
N PRO A 146 -15.24 20.84 0.40
CA PRO A 146 -13.81 20.78 0.21
C PRO A 146 -13.16 19.68 1.06
N PRO A 147 -11.98 19.17 0.68
CA PRO A 147 -11.25 18.20 1.48
C PRO A 147 -10.95 18.72 2.89
N PHE A 148 -11.19 17.90 3.91
CA PHE A 148 -10.93 18.24 5.31
C PHE A 148 -10.50 17.02 6.13
N ILE A 149 -9.90 17.28 7.30
CA ILE A 149 -9.63 16.27 8.32
C ILE A 149 -10.20 16.71 9.68
N LEU A 150 -10.69 15.75 10.46
CA LEU A 150 -11.13 15.98 11.84
C LEU A 150 -10.09 15.38 12.79
N LYS A 151 -9.48 16.21 13.64
CA LYS A 151 -8.52 15.76 14.64
C LYS A 151 -8.51 16.69 15.84
N ARG A 152 -8.37 16.13 17.05
CA ARG A 152 -8.29 16.92 18.31
C ARG A 152 -9.43 17.94 18.47
N LYS A 153 -10.67 17.57 18.12
CA LYS A 153 -11.86 18.46 18.16
C LYS A 153 -11.79 19.69 17.23
N ARG A 154 -10.94 19.63 16.20
CA ARG A 154 -10.77 20.67 15.20
C ARG A 154 -10.93 20.09 13.81
N LEU A 155 -11.45 20.91 12.91
CA LEU A 155 -11.45 20.69 11.47
C LEU A 155 -10.22 21.39 10.90
N TYR A 156 -9.51 20.72 9.98
CA TYR A 156 -8.40 21.30 9.21
C TYR A 156 -8.67 21.13 7.72
N THR A 157 -8.40 22.17 6.94
CA THR A 157 -8.59 22.19 5.48
C THR A 157 -7.65 23.20 4.82
N PHE A 158 -7.36 23.03 3.54
CA PHE A 158 -6.70 24.07 2.73
C PHE A 158 -7.68 25.12 2.20
N HIS A 159 -8.99 24.84 2.28
CA HIS A 159 -10.01 25.78 1.86
C HIS A 159 -10.08 26.95 2.85
N ASP A 160 -10.24 28.17 2.33
CA ASP A 160 -10.38 29.34 3.17
C ASP A 160 -11.73 29.32 3.91
N ILE A 161 -11.68 29.00 5.20
CA ILE A 161 -12.85 28.97 6.07
C ILE A 161 -13.18 30.32 6.71
N THR A 162 -12.38 31.36 6.44
CA THR A 162 -12.69 32.74 6.82
C THR A 162 -13.68 33.38 5.84
N SER A 163 -13.73 32.85 4.61
CA SER A 163 -14.67 33.30 3.59
C SER A 163 -16.14 33.10 4.01
N PRO A 164 -17.02 34.10 3.77
CA PRO A 164 -18.46 33.98 4.00
C PRO A 164 -19.14 32.87 3.19
N ASP A 165 -18.50 32.41 2.11
CA ASP A 165 -19.03 31.37 1.22
C ASP A 165 -18.59 29.96 1.62
N SER A 166 -17.84 29.83 2.72
CA SER A 166 -17.32 28.54 3.15
C SER A 166 -18.46 27.58 3.57
N PRO A 167 -18.50 26.35 3.03
CA PRO A 167 -19.53 25.37 3.40
C PRO A 167 -19.40 24.89 4.84
N PHE A 168 -18.25 25.15 5.50
CA PHE A 168 -17.99 24.74 6.87
C PHE A 168 -18.55 25.69 7.93
N LEU A 169 -19.02 26.89 7.56
CA LEU A 169 -19.52 27.89 8.51
C LEU A 169 -20.57 27.37 9.52
N PRO A 170 -21.49 26.44 9.17
CA PRO A 170 -22.47 25.92 10.12
C PRO A 170 -21.87 25.02 11.22
N ILE A 171 -20.69 24.45 11.00
CA ILE A 171 -20.10 23.42 11.88
C ILE A 171 -18.83 23.88 12.61
N ILE A 172 -18.31 25.07 12.28
CA ILE A 172 -17.09 25.63 12.86
C ILE A 172 -17.37 26.83 13.76
N SER A 173 -16.40 27.15 14.62
CA SER A 173 -16.45 28.34 15.48
C SER A 173 -15.80 29.55 14.80
N LYS A 174 -16.61 30.46 14.25
CA LYS A 174 -16.13 31.66 13.52
C LYS A 174 -15.13 32.53 14.30
N ASN A 175 -15.21 32.51 15.64
CA ASN A 175 -14.36 33.31 16.51
C ASN A 175 -13.00 32.66 16.81
N ASN A 176 -12.75 31.42 16.36
CA ASN A 176 -11.54 30.66 16.67
C ASN A 176 -11.00 29.98 15.41
N ILE A 177 -10.80 30.77 14.35
CA ILE A 177 -10.12 30.30 13.14
C ILE A 177 -8.62 30.57 13.32
N HIS A 178 -7.82 29.55 13.03
CA HIS A 178 -6.37 29.62 13.04
C HIS A 178 -5.84 29.35 11.63
N GLU A 179 -4.81 30.09 11.28
CA GLU A 179 -4.01 29.89 10.07
C GLU A 179 -2.67 29.31 10.47
N GLU A 180 -2.36 28.13 9.96
CA GLU A 180 -1.14 27.41 10.25
C GLU A 180 -0.33 27.29 8.96
N LYS A 181 0.97 27.58 9.02
CA LYS A 181 1.84 27.47 7.85
C LYS A 181 2.12 26.01 7.55
N VAL A 182 2.04 25.63 6.28
CA VAL A 182 2.34 24.26 5.84
C VAL A 182 3.79 23.87 6.16
N ASP A 183 4.72 24.81 6.06
CA ASP A 183 6.14 24.57 6.38
C ASP A 183 6.33 24.09 7.83
N GLU A 184 5.60 24.67 8.78
CA GLU A 184 5.65 24.26 10.20
C GLU A 184 5.10 22.83 10.39
N TRP A 185 4.11 22.44 9.58
CA TRP A 185 3.54 21.09 9.61
C TRP A 185 4.48 20.05 9.00
N ILE A 186 5.31 20.43 8.02
CA ILE A 186 6.29 19.54 7.38
C ILE A 186 7.38 19.13 8.38
N GLU A 187 7.86 20.07 9.19
CA GLU A 187 8.96 19.84 10.13
C GLU A 187 8.55 18.95 11.32
N ASN A 188 7.30 19.03 11.77
CA ASN A 188 6.80 18.24 12.90
C ASN A 188 6.21 16.89 12.45
N LYS A 189 6.77 15.78 12.96
CA LYS A 189 6.40 14.41 12.55
C LYS A 189 4.91 14.08 12.71
N ASP A 190 4.25 14.58 13.77
CA ASP A 190 2.85 14.28 14.04
C ASP A 190 1.92 15.00 13.05
N THR A 191 2.18 16.28 12.82
CA THR A 191 1.43 17.12 11.89
C THR A 191 1.75 16.79 10.44
N ARG A 192 2.97 16.33 10.13
CA ARG A 192 3.39 15.92 8.79
C ARG A 192 2.53 14.79 8.25
N ASN A 193 2.19 13.80 9.08
CA ASN A 193 1.31 12.72 8.67
C ASN A 193 -0.11 13.22 8.36
N ASP A 194 -0.60 14.19 9.14
CA ASP A 194 -1.91 14.81 8.91
C ASP A 194 -1.91 15.68 7.64
N LEU A 195 -0.83 16.42 7.39
CA LEU A 195 -0.62 17.17 6.15
C LEU A 195 -0.64 16.24 4.94
N ILE A 196 0.11 15.15 4.98
CA ILE A 196 0.14 14.15 3.89
C ILE A 196 -1.26 13.57 3.67
N ARG A 197 -1.99 13.26 4.74
CA ARG A 197 -3.38 12.80 4.63
C ARG A 197 -4.27 13.84 3.95
N LEU A 198 -4.17 15.12 4.35
CA LEU A 198 -4.97 16.19 3.77
C LEU A 198 -4.63 16.42 2.29
N LEU A 199 -3.33 16.43 1.93
CA LEU A 199 -2.87 16.50 0.54
C LEU A 199 -3.42 15.36 -0.32
N ASN A 200 -3.32 14.13 0.18
CA ASN A 200 -3.84 12.96 -0.54
C ASN A 200 -5.36 13.04 -0.72
N LEU A 201 -6.08 13.56 0.27
CA LEU A 201 -7.53 13.81 0.16
C LEU A 201 -7.83 14.85 -0.92
N SER A 202 -7.09 15.96 -0.93
CA SER A 202 -7.24 17.02 -1.93
C SER A 202 -6.96 16.55 -3.34
N LEU A 203 -5.87 15.79 -3.53
CA LEU A 203 -5.56 15.19 -4.83
C LEU A 203 -6.65 14.22 -5.27
N ARG A 204 -7.15 13.39 -4.36
CA ARG A 204 -8.23 12.44 -4.67
C ARG A 204 -9.49 13.17 -5.14
N VAL A 205 -9.92 14.22 -4.43
CA VAL A 205 -11.11 15.00 -4.80
C VAL A 205 -10.90 15.67 -6.16
N PHE A 206 -9.77 16.36 -6.35
CA PHE A 206 -9.42 17.00 -7.63
C PHE A 206 -9.41 16.02 -8.82
N LEU A 207 -8.85 14.82 -8.63
CA LEU A 207 -8.78 13.81 -9.68
C LEU A 207 -10.15 13.19 -9.98
N LEU A 208 -11.02 13.06 -8.97
CA LEU A 208 -12.39 12.59 -9.15
C LEU A 208 -13.21 13.63 -9.91
N GLU A 209 -13.19 14.90 -9.49
CA GLU A 209 -13.87 16.00 -10.18
C GLU A 209 -13.50 16.04 -11.67
N ARG A 210 -12.21 15.90 -11.98
CA ARG A 210 -11.71 15.88 -13.36
C ARG A 210 -12.18 14.68 -14.18
N HIS A 211 -12.53 13.57 -13.55
CA HIS A 211 -13.12 12.40 -14.23
C HIS A 211 -14.62 12.61 -14.55
N TYR A 212 -15.31 13.54 -13.88
CA TYR A 212 -16.72 13.88 -14.15
C TYR A 212 -16.90 15.02 -15.16
N ILE A 213 -15.83 15.71 -15.56
CA ILE A 213 -15.85 16.65 -16.68
C ILE A 213 -15.68 15.85 -17.99
N LYS A 214 -16.78 15.40 -18.57
CA LYS A 214 -16.90 14.94 -19.96
C LYS A 214 -17.78 15.88 -20.75
#